data_AF-A0A9E6Y664-F1
#
_entry.id   AF-A0A9E6Y664-F1
#
_cell.length_a   1.000
_cell.length_b   1.000
_cell.length_c   1.000
_cell.angle_alpha   90.00
_cell.angle_beta   90.00
_cell.angle_gamma   90.00
#
_symmetry.space_group_name_H-M   'P 1'
#
loop_
_entity.id
_entity.type
_entity.pdbx_description
1 polymer ?
#
loop_
_entity_poly.entity_id
_entity_poly.type
_entity_poly.pdbx_seq_one_letter_code
_entity_poly.pdbx_strand_id
1 'polypeptide(L)'
;MSLAFLSPEGAAPARSPMADLTQAAGATYEVRGGWEVATSFGDATAEVAACAETVGFADLSHLGKLELQGAVPDVPLGAAQRTEDGWHCPVTPTRAFVLTTAAPPEDLGGVHVLDVTASFGAMVIAGPLARETFARFCALDLRPKVTPVHAFRPGSVARTPGYVLREAADRYLVLFGAAYGAYFWETVDDAARHLGGRPVGVDALPDIAVAAEESVHA
;
A
#
# COMPACT_ATOMS: atom_id res chain seq x y z
N MET A 1 25.40 9.24 36.62
CA MET A 1 25.03 10.06 35.45
C MET A 1 24.10 9.22 34.59
N SER A 2 22.86 9.64 34.40
CA SER A 2 21.88 8.91 33.58
C SER A 2 22.02 9.38 32.13
N LEU A 3 22.06 8.44 31.19
CA LEU A 3 22.08 8.70 29.75
C LEU A 3 20.69 9.10 29.22
N ALA A 4 19.78 9.60 30.07
CA ALA A 4 18.42 9.99 29.70
C ALA A 4 18.36 11.06 28.60
N PHE A 5 19.41 11.87 28.42
CA PHE A 5 19.51 12.83 27.30
C PHE A 5 19.71 12.15 25.93
N LEU A 6 20.23 10.90 25.91
CA LEU A 6 20.33 10.08 24.69
C LEU A 6 19.05 9.28 24.42
N SER A 7 18.11 9.24 25.37
CA SER A 7 16.79 8.70 25.12
C SER A 7 16.02 9.76 24.33
N PRO A 8 15.59 9.49 23.08
CA PRO A 8 14.79 10.45 22.35
C PRO A 8 13.54 10.81 23.17
N GLU A 9 13.39 12.10 23.50
CA GLU A 9 12.15 12.64 24.07
C GLU A 9 11.08 12.63 22.98
N GLY A 10 10.25 11.60 22.99
CA GLY A 10 9.28 11.34 21.92
C GLY A 10 9.96 10.79 20.66
N ALA A 11 9.42 9.71 20.10
CA ALA A 11 9.88 9.25 18.79
C ALA A 11 9.43 10.26 17.75
N ALA A 12 10.38 10.84 17.00
CA ALA A 12 10.05 11.61 15.81
C ALA A 12 9.19 10.74 14.88
N PRO A 13 8.16 11.31 14.21
CA PRO A 13 7.31 10.52 13.35
C PRO A 13 8.13 9.87 12.24
N ALA A 14 7.80 8.61 11.93
CA ALA A 14 8.44 7.88 10.84
C ALA A 14 8.10 8.53 9.50
N ARG A 15 9.06 8.51 8.56
CA ARG A 15 8.92 9.08 7.21
C ARG A 15 8.95 7.97 6.19
N SER A 16 8.16 8.12 5.13
CA SER A 16 8.18 7.17 4.01
C SER A 16 9.50 7.25 3.23
N PRO A 17 9.86 6.19 2.47
CA PRO A 17 11.01 6.24 1.56
C PRO A 17 10.82 7.18 0.36
N MET A 18 9.66 7.84 0.25
CA MET A 18 9.30 8.79 -0.81
C MET A 18 9.06 10.21 -0.24
N ALA A 19 9.32 10.43 1.05
CA ALA A 19 8.94 11.64 1.77
C ALA A 19 9.53 12.92 1.13
N ASP A 20 10.80 12.91 0.74
CA ASP A 20 11.43 14.09 0.15
C ASP A 20 10.86 14.44 -1.23
N LEU A 21 10.46 13.43 -2.01
CA LEU A 21 9.85 13.61 -3.34
C LEU A 21 8.39 14.03 -3.27
N THR A 22 7.62 13.44 -2.36
CA THR A 22 6.23 13.84 -2.08
C THR A 22 6.20 15.30 -1.59
N GLN A 23 7.14 15.70 -0.72
CA GLN A 23 7.28 17.07 -0.26
C GLN A 23 7.68 18.02 -1.40
N ALA A 24 8.65 17.64 -2.25
CA ALA A 24 9.03 18.42 -3.42
C ALA A 24 7.89 18.57 -4.44
N ALA A 25 6.97 17.62 -4.50
CA ALA A 25 5.76 17.68 -5.31
C ALA A 25 4.62 18.50 -4.68
N GLY A 26 4.82 19.07 -3.48
CA GLY A 26 3.86 19.97 -2.83
C GLY A 26 2.93 19.31 -1.82
N ALA A 27 3.28 18.12 -1.30
CA ALA A 27 2.46 17.45 -0.31
C ALA A 27 2.33 18.24 1.00
N THR A 28 1.12 18.25 1.57
CA THR A 28 0.86 18.60 2.98
C THR A 28 0.81 17.33 3.82
N TYR A 29 1.28 17.41 5.07
CA TYR A 29 1.42 16.24 5.93
C TYR A 29 0.63 16.36 7.23
N GLU A 30 0.16 15.20 7.71
CA GLU A 30 -0.33 15.00 9.07
C GLU A 30 0.39 13.82 9.73
N VAL A 31 0.51 13.86 11.05
CA VAL A 31 1.03 12.71 11.80
C VAL A 31 -0.13 11.74 12.09
N ARG A 32 -0.10 10.56 11.48
CA ARG A 32 -1.11 9.50 11.66
C ARG A 32 -0.42 8.18 12.04
N GLY A 33 -0.80 7.59 13.17
CA GLY A 33 -0.20 6.33 13.64
C GLY A 33 1.32 6.39 13.84
N GLY A 34 1.87 7.57 14.18
CA GLY A 34 3.31 7.77 14.33
C GLY A 34 4.08 7.99 13.02
N TRP A 35 3.40 8.17 11.88
CA TRP A 35 4.00 8.44 10.57
C TRP A 35 3.63 9.83 10.05
N GLU A 36 4.55 10.47 9.31
CA GLU A 36 4.22 11.60 8.44
C GLU A 36 3.49 11.07 7.19
N VAL A 37 2.22 11.43 7.05
CA VAL A 37 1.35 10.97 5.96
C VAL A 37 0.98 12.15 5.07
N ALA A 38 1.21 12.02 3.76
CA ALA A 38 0.82 13.02 2.77
C ALA A 38 -0.72 13.01 2.57
N THR A 39 -1.40 14.06 3.01
CA THR A 39 -2.87 14.15 3.03
C THR A 39 -3.48 14.91 1.86
N SER A 40 -2.71 15.79 1.21
CA SER A 40 -3.11 16.51 -0.01
C SER A 40 -1.88 17.03 -0.76
N PHE A 41 -2.05 17.36 -2.04
CA PHE A 41 -1.10 18.07 -2.91
C PHE A 41 -1.63 19.46 -3.33
N GLY A 42 -2.65 19.98 -2.65
CA GLY A 42 -3.11 21.36 -2.72
C GLY A 42 -4.43 21.60 -3.45
N ASP A 43 -4.94 20.63 -4.23
CA ASP A 43 -6.22 20.76 -4.95
C ASP A 43 -7.05 19.48 -4.78
N ALA A 44 -7.77 19.40 -3.67
CA ALA A 44 -8.58 18.23 -3.31
C ALA A 44 -9.60 17.84 -4.39
N THR A 45 -10.20 18.82 -5.09
CA THR A 45 -11.14 18.53 -6.17
C THR A 45 -10.43 17.87 -7.34
N ALA A 46 -9.27 18.40 -7.73
CA ALA A 46 -8.48 17.86 -8.83
C ALA A 46 -7.82 16.51 -8.50
N GLU A 47 -7.54 16.25 -7.22
CA GLU A 47 -7.06 14.96 -6.71
C GLU A 47 -8.17 13.89 -6.77
N VAL A 48 -9.38 14.20 -6.26
CA VAL A 48 -10.55 13.31 -6.36
C VAL A 48 -10.92 13.05 -7.81
N ALA A 49 -10.91 14.09 -8.66
CA ALA A 49 -11.18 13.94 -10.10
C ALA A 49 -10.15 13.03 -10.78
N ALA A 50 -8.87 13.09 -10.40
CA ALA A 50 -7.85 12.19 -10.95
C ALA A 50 -8.16 10.72 -10.62
N CYS A 51 -8.56 10.42 -9.39
CA CYS A 51 -8.99 9.08 -8.97
C CYS A 51 -10.27 8.61 -9.71
N ALA A 52 -11.15 9.53 -10.12
CA ALA A 52 -12.43 9.19 -10.75
C ALA A 52 -12.35 9.11 -12.30
N GLU A 53 -11.57 9.98 -12.93
CA GLU A 53 -11.60 10.22 -14.38
C GLU A 53 -10.32 9.77 -15.09
N THR A 54 -9.18 9.80 -14.42
CA THR A 54 -7.87 9.43 -15.00
C THR A 54 -7.15 8.41 -14.13
N VAL A 55 -6.09 8.83 -13.42
CA VAL A 55 -5.36 8.03 -12.45
C VAL A 55 -4.75 8.94 -11.37
N GLY A 56 -5.06 8.65 -10.11
CA GLY A 56 -4.37 9.20 -8.94
C GLY A 56 -3.41 8.16 -8.35
N PHE A 57 -2.28 8.61 -7.82
CA PHE A 57 -1.38 7.75 -7.04
C PHE A 57 -0.98 8.38 -5.72
N ALA A 58 -0.90 7.58 -4.67
CA ALA A 58 -0.69 8.05 -3.30
C ALA A 58 0.30 7.15 -2.55
N ASP A 59 1.09 7.77 -1.67
CA ASP A 59 1.97 7.08 -0.75
C ASP A 59 1.20 6.51 0.45
N LEU A 60 1.21 5.19 0.59
CA LEU A 60 0.61 4.46 1.71
C LEU A 60 1.66 3.69 2.52
N SER A 61 2.91 4.17 2.54
CA SER A 61 4.00 3.55 3.28
C SER A 61 3.74 3.48 4.79
N HIS A 62 2.86 4.34 5.32
CA HIS A 62 2.39 4.32 6.71
C HIS A 62 1.50 3.12 7.08
N LEU A 63 0.89 2.43 6.11
CA LEU A 63 0.10 1.22 6.41
C LEU A 63 0.99 0.16 7.04
N GLY A 64 0.57 -0.44 8.15
CA GLY A 64 1.27 -1.57 8.75
C GLY A 64 1.45 -2.69 7.73
N LYS A 65 2.68 -3.20 7.59
CA LYS A 65 2.97 -4.43 6.84
C LYS A 65 3.51 -5.45 7.81
N LEU A 66 2.64 -6.37 8.24
CA LEU A 66 3.02 -7.44 9.15
C LEU A 66 3.29 -8.71 8.33
N GLU A 67 4.44 -9.32 8.52
CA GLU A 67 4.71 -10.64 7.98
C GLU A 67 4.38 -11.71 9.03
N LEU A 68 3.45 -12.59 8.68
CA LEU A 68 3.11 -13.77 9.45
C LEU A 68 3.93 -14.95 8.96
N GLN A 69 4.53 -15.72 9.87
CA GLN A 69 5.23 -16.97 9.56
C GLN A 69 4.71 -18.10 10.45
N GLY A 70 4.31 -19.23 9.85
CA GLY A 70 3.73 -20.38 10.56
C GLY A 70 2.36 -20.77 10.01
N ALA A 71 1.40 -21.05 10.90
CA ALA A 71 0.01 -21.33 10.53
C ALA A 71 -0.70 -20.04 10.08
N VAL A 72 -0.58 -19.69 8.80
CA VAL A 72 -1.21 -18.49 8.24
C VAL A 72 -2.68 -18.73 7.89
N PRO A 73 -3.52 -17.67 7.80
CA PRO A 73 -4.93 -17.79 7.43
C PRO A 73 -5.16 -18.55 6.12
N ASP A 74 -6.23 -19.34 6.07
CA ASP A 74 -6.60 -20.18 4.94
C ASP A 74 -7.19 -19.36 3.77
N VAL A 75 -6.32 -18.61 3.11
CA VAL A 75 -6.62 -17.87 1.89
C VAL A 75 -5.84 -18.51 0.74
N PRO A 76 -6.45 -18.79 -0.41
CA PRO A 76 -5.75 -19.39 -1.54
C PRO A 76 -4.56 -18.54 -2.02
N LEU A 77 -3.45 -19.18 -2.38
CA LEU A 77 -2.32 -18.48 -3.00
C LEU A 77 -2.76 -17.75 -4.27
N GLY A 78 -2.35 -16.49 -4.38
CA GLY A 78 -2.80 -15.61 -5.46
C GLY A 78 -4.12 -14.90 -5.19
N ALA A 79 -4.81 -15.18 -4.09
CA ALA A 79 -5.89 -14.35 -3.59
C ALA A 79 -5.42 -13.56 -2.36
N ALA A 80 -6.20 -12.56 -2.00
CA ALA A 80 -6.17 -11.86 -0.74
C ALA A 80 -7.58 -11.81 -0.17
N GLN A 81 -7.69 -11.71 1.15
CA GLN A 81 -8.96 -11.54 1.83
C GLN A 81 -8.95 -10.20 2.57
N ARG A 82 -10.01 -9.41 2.40
CA ARG A 82 -10.22 -8.22 3.22
C ARG A 82 -11.00 -8.63 4.46
N THR A 83 -10.47 -8.28 5.62
CA THR A 83 -11.10 -8.41 6.93
C THR A 83 -11.25 -7.01 7.56
N GLU A 84 -11.82 -6.95 8.76
CA GLU A 84 -11.84 -5.71 9.56
C GLU A 84 -10.43 -5.23 9.90
N ASP A 85 -9.52 -6.17 10.19
CA ASP A 85 -8.13 -5.88 10.55
C ASP A 85 -7.24 -5.52 9.35
N GLY A 86 -7.71 -5.71 8.11
CA GLY A 86 -6.97 -5.32 6.90
C GLY A 86 -6.93 -6.40 5.82
N TRP A 87 -5.91 -6.36 4.98
CA TRP A 87 -5.74 -7.33 3.90
C TRP A 87 -4.82 -8.47 4.31
N HIS A 88 -5.32 -9.70 4.23
CA HIS A 88 -4.55 -10.92 4.40
C HIS A 88 -4.10 -11.41 3.03
N CYS A 89 -2.79 -11.45 2.80
CA CYS A 89 -2.16 -11.68 1.50
C CYS A 89 -1.14 -12.84 1.59
N PRO A 90 -1.57 -14.09 1.38
CA PRO A 90 -0.69 -15.26 1.33
C PRO A 90 0.41 -15.13 0.28
N VAL A 91 1.65 -15.40 0.70
CA VAL A 91 2.83 -15.46 -0.16
C VAL A 91 3.25 -16.91 -0.39
N THR A 92 3.18 -17.72 0.66
CA THR A 92 3.46 -19.17 0.66
C THR A 92 2.50 -19.87 1.61
N PRO A 93 2.41 -21.21 1.63
CA PRO A 93 1.56 -21.94 2.58
C PRO A 93 1.83 -21.64 4.06
N THR A 94 2.98 -21.05 4.39
CA THR A 94 3.38 -20.72 5.77
C THR A 94 3.79 -19.26 5.94
N ARG A 95 3.56 -18.40 4.95
CA ARG A 95 3.89 -16.96 5.01
C ARG A 95 2.81 -16.10 4.38
N ALA A 96 2.41 -15.03 5.07
CA ALA A 96 1.43 -14.08 4.58
C ALA A 96 1.80 -12.65 5.02
N PHE A 97 1.42 -11.66 4.20
CA PHE A 97 1.36 -10.28 4.64
C PHE A 97 -0.01 -9.97 5.23
N VAL A 98 -0.03 -9.15 6.28
CA VAL A 98 -1.23 -8.43 6.73
C VAL A 98 -0.98 -6.94 6.52
N LEU A 99 -1.78 -6.32 5.66
CA LEU A 99 -1.72 -4.87 5.38
C LEU A 99 -2.83 -4.19 6.17
N THR A 100 -2.46 -3.40 7.15
CA THR A 100 -3.38 -2.95 8.20
C THR A 100 -3.17 -1.49 8.59
N THR A 101 -4.19 -0.89 9.19
CA THR A 101 -4.09 0.37 9.94
C THR A 101 -4.09 0.16 11.46
N ALA A 102 -4.33 -1.08 11.91
CA ALA A 102 -4.33 -1.45 13.31
C ALA A 102 -2.91 -1.72 13.83
N ALA A 103 -2.75 -1.67 15.14
CA ALA A 103 -1.51 -2.09 15.78
C ALA A 103 -1.28 -3.60 15.58
N PRO A 104 -0.02 -4.07 15.48
CA PRO A 104 0.26 -5.48 15.38
C PRO A 104 -0.26 -6.23 16.61
N PRO A 105 -0.91 -7.39 16.44
CA PRO A 105 -1.31 -8.23 17.56
C PRO A 105 -0.07 -8.77 18.28
N GLU A 106 -0.08 -8.77 19.62
CA GLU A 106 1.07 -9.17 20.44
C GLU A 106 1.29 -10.70 20.47
N ASP A 107 0.25 -11.50 20.30
CA ASP A 107 0.33 -12.97 20.27
C ASP A 107 -0.80 -13.56 19.40
N LEU A 108 -0.42 -14.42 18.46
CA LEU A 108 -1.34 -15.14 17.57
C LEU A 108 -1.23 -16.67 17.72
N GLY A 109 -0.55 -17.17 18.76
CA GLY A 109 -0.48 -18.61 19.06
C GLY A 109 0.24 -19.42 17.98
N GLY A 110 1.58 -19.54 18.09
CA GLY A 110 2.37 -20.38 17.17
C GLY A 110 2.62 -19.77 15.78
N VAL A 111 2.22 -18.51 15.58
CA VAL A 111 2.54 -17.69 14.40
C VAL A 111 3.53 -16.62 14.82
N HIS A 112 4.67 -16.54 14.14
CA HIS A 112 5.60 -15.43 14.32
C HIS A 112 5.11 -14.23 13.53
N VAL A 113 5.02 -13.08 14.19
CA VAL A 113 4.63 -11.81 13.59
C VAL A 113 5.86 -10.91 13.53
N LEU A 114 6.20 -10.44 12.34
CA LEU A 114 7.27 -9.47 12.11
C LEU A 114 6.67 -8.18 11.58
N ASP A 115 6.87 -7.08 12.29
CA ASP A 115 6.61 -5.76 11.71
C ASP A 115 7.71 -5.43 10.70
N VAL A 116 7.35 -5.42 9.42
CA VAL A 116 8.24 -5.08 8.32
C VAL A 116 7.79 -3.80 7.63
N THR A 117 7.02 -2.96 8.33
CA THR A 117 6.45 -1.72 7.79
C THR A 117 7.53 -0.80 7.21
N ALA A 118 8.61 -0.57 7.96
CA ALA A 118 9.72 0.27 7.51
C ALA A 118 10.60 -0.37 6.42
N SER A 119 10.49 -1.69 6.22
CA SER A 119 11.25 -2.41 5.17
C SER A 119 10.62 -2.27 3.78
N PHE A 120 9.35 -1.84 3.71
CA PHE A 120 8.61 -1.71 2.47
C PHE A 120 8.06 -0.30 2.27
N GLY A 121 8.20 0.23 1.06
CA GLY A 121 7.33 1.29 0.57
C GLY A 121 6.02 0.70 0.05
N ALA A 122 4.97 1.50 0.09
CA ALA A 122 3.67 1.13 -0.46
C ALA A 122 3.03 2.30 -1.19
N MET A 123 2.43 2.03 -2.34
CA MET A 123 1.76 3.06 -3.14
C MET A 123 0.44 2.53 -3.69
N VAL A 124 -0.61 3.33 -3.61
CA VAL A 124 -1.86 3.05 -4.31
C VAL A 124 -1.83 3.74 -5.65
N ILE A 125 -2.33 3.05 -6.67
CA ILE A 125 -2.63 3.60 -7.98
C ILE A 125 -4.10 3.32 -8.25
N ALA A 126 -4.91 4.38 -8.35
CA ALA A 126 -6.36 4.32 -8.40
C ALA A 126 -6.93 5.13 -9.57
N GLY A 127 -8.01 4.64 -10.17
CA GLY A 127 -8.74 5.27 -11.26
C GLY A 127 -8.77 4.45 -12.55
N PRO A 128 -9.64 4.79 -13.51
CA PRO A 128 -9.90 3.99 -14.70
C PRO A 128 -8.64 3.73 -15.56
N LEU A 129 -7.62 4.58 -15.46
CA LEU A 129 -6.34 4.44 -16.16
C LEU A 129 -5.24 3.77 -15.32
N ALA A 130 -5.53 3.29 -14.10
CA ALA A 130 -4.54 2.66 -13.22
C ALA A 130 -3.87 1.45 -13.88
N ARG A 131 -4.65 0.55 -14.50
CA ARG A 131 -4.09 -0.62 -15.21
C ARG A 131 -3.21 -0.22 -16.39
N GLU A 132 -3.57 0.85 -17.10
CA GLU A 132 -2.77 1.37 -18.21
C GLU A 132 -1.46 2.00 -17.71
N THR A 133 -1.51 2.64 -16.54
CA THR A 133 -0.33 3.17 -15.84
C THR A 133 0.65 2.03 -15.51
N PHE A 134 0.17 0.94 -14.88
CA PHE A 134 1.01 -0.24 -14.62
C PHE A 134 1.60 -0.84 -15.90
N ALA A 135 0.87 -0.89 -17.01
CA ALA A 135 1.35 -1.49 -18.26
C ALA A 135 2.64 -0.84 -18.80
N ARG A 136 2.99 0.37 -18.34
CA ARG A 136 4.20 1.10 -18.74
C ARG A 136 5.46 0.64 -17.99
N PHE A 137 5.33 0.06 -16.80
CA PHE A 137 6.48 -0.29 -15.95
C PHE A 137 6.40 -1.66 -15.28
N CYS A 138 5.25 -2.33 -15.30
CA CYS A 138 5.00 -3.59 -14.62
C CYS A 138 4.88 -4.74 -15.63
N ALA A 139 5.57 -5.85 -15.35
CA ALA A 139 5.54 -7.04 -16.20
C ALA A 139 4.36 -7.97 -15.88
N LEU A 140 3.61 -7.71 -14.80
CA LEU A 140 2.47 -8.53 -14.38
C LEU A 140 1.28 -8.35 -15.31
N ASP A 141 0.57 -9.44 -15.61
CA ASP A 141 -0.70 -9.38 -16.33
C ASP A 141 -1.84 -8.98 -15.39
N LEU A 142 -2.17 -7.69 -15.40
CA LEU A 142 -3.23 -7.11 -14.58
C LEU A 142 -4.61 -7.13 -15.26
N ARG A 143 -4.80 -7.87 -16.36
CA ARG A 143 -6.13 -8.01 -16.97
C ARG A 143 -7.08 -8.71 -16.00
N PRO A 144 -8.37 -8.31 -15.93
CA PRO A 144 -9.31 -8.86 -14.94
C PRO A 144 -9.45 -10.38 -14.95
N LYS A 145 -9.26 -11.04 -16.11
CA LYS A 145 -9.27 -12.50 -16.22
C LYS A 145 -8.11 -13.18 -15.47
N VAL A 146 -6.94 -12.52 -15.38
CA VAL A 146 -5.73 -13.06 -14.76
C VAL A 146 -5.54 -12.52 -13.34
N THR A 147 -5.86 -11.25 -13.13
CA THR A 147 -5.78 -10.57 -11.84
C THR A 147 -7.17 -10.02 -11.49
N PRO A 148 -8.12 -10.88 -11.06
CA PRO A 148 -9.43 -10.43 -10.61
C PRO A 148 -9.32 -9.54 -9.36
N VAL A 149 -10.43 -8.91 -8.96
CA VAL A 149 -10.48 -8.16 -7.70
C VAL A 149 -10.12 -9.10 -6.54
N HIS A 150 -9.35 -8.58 -5.59
CA HIS A 150 -8.71 -9.29 -4.47
C HIS A 150 -7.62 -10.28 -4.88
N ALA A 151 -7.12 -10.21 -6.13
CA ALA A 151 -5.92 -10.95 -6.49
C ALA A 151 -4.68 -10.32 -5.85
N PHE A 152 -3.77 -11.18 -5.38
CA PHE A 152 -2.45 -10.80 -4.89
C PHE A 152 -1.37 -11.41 -5.78
N ARG A 153 -0.46 -10.60 -6.29
CA ARG A 153 0.51 -11.00 -7.33
C ARG A 153 1.93 -10.62 -6.91
N PRO A 154 2.75 -11.59 -6.44
CA PRO A 154 4.20 -11.37 -6.38
C PRO A 154 4.78 -11.29 -7.79
N GLY A 155 5.79 -10.46 -8.00
CA GLY A 155 6.57 -10.49 -9.23
C GLY A 155 7.39 -9.22 -9.48
N SER A 156 7.70 -8.98 -10.75
CA SER A 156 8.52 -7.84 -11.17
C SER A 156 7.65 -6.62 -11.43
N VAL A 157 7.82 -5.59 -10.60
CA VAL A 157 7.17 -4.29 -10.74
C VAL A 157 8.28 -3.24 -10.86
N ALA A 158 8.27 -2.47 -11.95
CA ALA A 158 9.36 -1.53 -12.28
C ALA A 158 10.73 -2.23 -12.30
N ARG A 159 10.82 -3.46 -12.83
CA ARG A 159 12.06 -4.28 -12.84
C ARG A 159 12.62 -4.63 -11.46
N THR A 160 11.87 -4.42 -10.39
CA THR A 160 12.24 -4.79 -9.02
C THR A 160 11.28 -5.84 -8.46
N PRO A 161 11.72 -6.68 -7.50
CA PRO A 161 10.80 -7.55 -6.78
C PRO A 161 9.77 -6.73 -5.99
N GLY A 162 8.49 -7.06 -6.16
CA GLY A 162 7.40 -6.43 -5.44
C GLY A 162 6.13 -7.27 -5.45
N TYR A 163 5.07 -6.69 -4.91
CA TYR A 163 3.75 -7.31 -4.84
C TYR A 163 2.71 -6.32 -5.35
N VAL A 164 1.70 -6.82 -6.07
CA VAL A 164 0.53 -6.05 -6.47
C VAL A 164 -0.71 -6.71 -5.89
N LEU A 165 -1.44 -5.97 -5.06
CA LEU A 165 -2.77 -6.30 -4.57
C LEU A 165 -3.79 -5.52 -5.38
N ARG A 166 -4.77 -6.18 -5.99
CA ARG A 166 -5.91 -5.52 -6.61
C ARG A 166 -7.03 -5.35 -5.58
N GLU A 167 -7.04 -4.21 -4.90
CA GLU A 167 -7.98 -3.92 -3.81
C GLU A 167 -9.42 -3.76 -4.30
N ALA A 168 -9.62 -3.16 -5.49
CA ALA A 168 -10.93 -2.99 -6.12
C ALA A 168 -10.80 -3.00 -7.65
N ALA A 169 -11.90 -2.76 -8.37
CA ALA A 169 -11.93 -2.80 -9.83
C ALA A 169 -10.80 -1.97 -10.46
N ASP A 170 -10.66 -0.72 -10.04
CA ASP A 170 -9.68 0.24 -10.57
C ASP A 170 -8.75 0.76 -9.47
N ARG A 171 -8.44 -0.07 -8.47
CA ARG A 171 -7.56 0.28 -7.36
C ARG A 171 -6.57 -0.84 -7.07
N TYR A 172 -5.30 -0.48 -7.08
CA TYR A 172 -4.20 -1.40 -6.86
C TYR A 172 -3.25 -0.82 -5.81
N LEU A 173 -2.80 -1.67 -4.90
CA LEU A 173 -1.75 -1.36 -3.95
C LEU A 173 -0.49 -2.12 -4.37
N VAL A 174 0.62 -1.41 -4.57
CA VAL A 174 1.93 -1.99 -4.84
C VAL A 174 2.80 -1.90 -3.58
N LEU A 175 3.47 -3.01 -3.25
CA LEU A 175 4.50 -3.09 -2.22
C LEU A 175 5.86 -3.31 -2.87
N PHE A 176 6.88 -2.60 -2.39
CA PHE A 176 8.24 -2.68 -2.89
C PHE A 176 9.24 -2.43 -1.76
N GLY A 177 10.49 -2.89 -1.91
CA GLY A 177 11.51 -2.66 -0.88
C GLY A 177 11.77 -1.16 -0.69
N ALA A 178 11.83 -0.70 0.57
CA ALA A 178 11.91 0.73 0.90
C ALA A 178 13.09 1.45 0.22
N ALA A 179 14.21 0.76 -0.03
CA ALA A 179 15.35 1.31 -0.76
C ALA A 179 15.03 1.79 -2.19
N TYR A 180 13.92 1.34 -2.78
CA TYR A 180 13.48 1.73 -4.12
C TYR A 180 12.44 2.86 -4.13
N GLY A 181 12.12 3.48 -2.99
CA GLY A 181 11.08 4.51 -2.89
C GLY A 181 11.22 5.63 -3.92
N ALA A 182 12.39 6.25 -3.99
CA ALA A 182 12.64 7.31 -4.95
C ALA A 182 12.41 6.87 -6.41
N TYR A 183 12.94 5.69 -6.75
CA TYR A 183 12.78 5.10 -8.07
C TYR A 183 11.31 4.79 -8.41
N PHE A 184 10.55 4.24 -7.46
CA PHE A 184 9.13 3.95 -7.65
C PHE A 184 8.31 5.21 -7.83
N TRP A 185 8.55 6.24 -7.00
CA TRP A 185 7.89 7.53 -7.14
C TRP A 185 8.07 8.11 -8.53
N GLU A 186 9.31 8.27 -8.99
CA GLU A 186 9.61 8.83 -10.30
C GLU A 186 9.03 7.99 -11.44
N THR A 187 9.09 6.65 -11.33
CA THR A 187 8.54 5.75 -12.34
C THR A 187 7.03 5.85 -12.45
N VAL A 188 6.32 5.91 -11.32
CA VAL A 188 4.85 6.02 -11.32
C VAL A 188 4.41 7.43 -11.73
N ASP A 189 5.08 8.47 -11.26
CA ASP A 189 4.79 9.86 -11.64
C ASP A 189 4.94 10.06 -13.16
N ASP A 190 6.04 9.60 -13.75
CA ASP A 190 6.24 9.64 -15.21
C ASP A 190 5.15 8.87 -15.95
N ALA A 191 4.85 7.63 -15.55
CA ALA A 191 3.84 6.80 -16.20
C ALA A 191 2.42 7.40 -16.10
N ALA A 192 2.06 7.95 -14.94
CA ALA A 192 0.75 8.52 -14.67
C ALA A 192 0.54 9.86 -15.39
N ARG A 193 1.55 10.74 -15.42
CA ARG A 193 1.42 12.06 -16.07
C ARG A 193 1.15 11.97 -17.57
N HIS A 194 1.70 10.97 -18.25
CA HIS A 194 1.40 10.70 -19.66
C HIS A 194 -0.08 10.36 -19.93
N LEU A 195 -0.84 10.06 -18.87
CA LEU A 195 -2.26 9.72 -18.91
C LEU A 195 -3.16 10.81 -18.29
N GLY A 196 -2.60 11.99 -18.00
CA GLY A 196 -3.32 13.04 -17.27
C GLY A 196 -3.53 12.71 -15.78
N GLY A 197 -2.73 11.79 -15.24
CA GLY A 197 -2.70 11.46 -13.82
C GLY A 197 -1.83 12.39 -13.00
N ARG A 198 -1.90 12.22 -11.67
CA ARG A 198 -1.16 13.05 -10.70
C ARG A 198 -0.98 12.35 -9.35
N PRO A 199 -0.02 12.82 -8.52
CA PRO A 199 -0.01 12.45 -7.12
C PRO A 199 -1.26 13.01 -6.43
N VAL A 200 -1.79 12.24 -5.47
CA VAL A 200 -2.94 12.60 -4.65
C VAL A 200 -2.64 12.27 -3.19
N GLY A 201 -3.24 13.03 -2.29
CA GLY A 201 -3.19 12.76 -0.87
C GLY A 201 -4.05 11.54 -0.51
N VAL A 202 -3.74 10.92 0.63
CA VAL A 202 -4.47 9.73 1.08
C VAL A 202 -5.96 9.97 1.27
N ASP A 203 -6.37 11.20 1.57
CA ASP A 203 -7.77 11.58 1.82
C ASP A 203 -8.58 11.75 0.52
N ALA A 204 -7.92 11.85 -0.63
CA ALA A 204 -8.58 11.90 -1.95
C ALA A 204 -8.82 10.50 -2.54
N LEU A 205 -8.34 9.45 -1.88
CA LEU A 205 -8.50 8.08 -2.35
C LEU A 205 -9.93 7.57 -2.11
N PRO A 206 -10.50 6.80 -3.05
CA PRO A 206 -11.80 6.20 -2.86
C PRO A 206 -11.75 5.12 -1.77
N ASP A 207 -12.79 5.05 -0.95
CA ASP A 207 -12.96 4.01 0.06
C ASP A 207 -13.00 2.62 -0.57
N ILE A 208 -12.54 1.63 0.21
CA ILE A 208 -12.65 0.22 -0.15
C ILE A 208 -13.71 -0.40 0.74
N ALA A 209 -14.75 -0.96 0.13
CA ALA A 209 -15.77 -1.70 0.87
C ALA A 209 -15.16 -2.93 1.55
N VAL A 210 -15.53 -3.16 2.81
CA VAL A 210 -15.31 -4.45 3.47
C VAL A 210 -16.37 -5.40 2.93
N ALA A 211 -15.97 -6.61 2.50
CA ALA A 211 -16.94 -7.63 2.12
C ALA A 211 -17.76 -7.98 3.37
N ALA A 212 -19.10 -7.92 3.28
CA ALA A 212 -19.94 -8.44 4.34
C ALA A 212 -19.62 -9.93 4.53
N GLU A 213 -19.41 -10.37 5.77
CA GLU A 213 -19.36 -11.79 6.07
C GLU A 213 -20.66 -12.42 5.56
N GLU A 214 -20.58 -13.28 4.56
CA GLU A 214 -21.69 -14.19 4.28
C GLU A 214 -21.79 -15.11 5.49
N SER A 215 -22.75 -14.78 6.37
CA SER A 215 -23.18 -15.66 7.45
C SER A 215 -23.59 -17.00 6.85
N VAL A 216 -22.66 -17.95 6.82
CA VAL A 216 -22.98 -19.37 6.67
C VAL A 216 -23.67 -19.78 7.97
N HIS A 217 -24.98 -19.59 8.02
CA HIS A 217 -25.83 -20.31 8.95
C HIS A 217 -26.46 -21.48 8.20
N ALA A 218 -26.06 -22.66 8.68
CA ALA A 218 -26.60 -23.98 8.37
C ALA A 218 -28.06 -24.11 8.82
#